data_AF-A0A455UCY0-F1
#
_entry.id   AF-A0A455UCY0-F1
#
_cell.length_a   1.000
_cell.length_b   1.000
_cell.length_c   1.000
_cell.angle_alpha   90.00
_cell.angle_beta   90.00
_cell.angle_gamma   90.00
#
_symmetry.space_group_name_H-M   'P 1'
#
loop_
_entity.id
_entity.type
_entity.pdbx_description
1 polymer ?
#
loop_
_entity_poly.entity_id
_entity_poly.type
_entity_poly.pdbx_seq_one_letter_code
_entity_poly.pdbx_strand_id
1 'polypeptide(L)'
;MAVRWQRRGHQLAREYAQIRLWSAPAVLANYAILGWFLGQQNSRVTLMILLLTNSVNIVLDLWFVVGLDMNSNGVAWASVIADYTALAFGSYLVLRQLVSLEGQFLRERLLALTAYTALFNVNANLFVRTLGLLFAMAFFTAQGARQGIRY
;
A
#
# COMPACT_ATOMS: atom_id res chain seq x y z
N MET A 1 32.82 6.59 14.80
CA MET A 1 31.47 7.22 14.93
C MET A 1 30.53 6.81 13.79
N ALA A 2 30.94 6.87 12.51
CA ALA A 2 30.12 6.47 11.35
C ALA A 2 29.51 5.05 11.42
N VAL A 3 30.28 4.06 11.89
CA VAL A 3 29.81 2.67 12.03
C VAL A 3 28.67 2.51 13.05
N ARG A 4 28.53 3.45 14.00
CA ARG A 4 27.46 3.42 15.03
C ARG A 4 26.15 4.01 14.48
N TRP A 5 26.24 5.03 13.63
CA TRP A 5 25.10 5.61 12.90
C TRP A 5 24.53 4.64 11.86
N GLN A 6 25.41 3.98 11.11
CA GLN A 6 25.00 2.99 10.12
C GLN A 6 24.29 1.79 10.78
N ARG A 7 24.83 1.29 11.90
CA ARG A 7 24.18 0.22 12.69
C ARG A 7 22.82 0.61 13.26
N ARG A 8 22.66 1.83 13.77
CA ARG A 8 21.36 2.34 14.27
C ARG A 8 20.34 2.47 13.14
N GLY A 9 20.74 2.98 11.98
CA GLY A 9 19.86 3.07 10.80
C GLY A 9 19.35 1.70 10.35
N HIS A 10 20.22 0.68 10.30
CA HIS A 10 19.81 -0.68 9.96
C HIS A 10 18.85 -1.30 10.99
N GLN A 11 19.02 -1.02 12.27
CA GLN A 11 18.13 -1.52 13.33
C GLN A 11 16.73 -0.89 13.22
N LEU A 12 16.65 0.44 13.08
CA LEU A 12 15.39 1.17 12.92
C LEU A 12 14.63 0.73 11.66
N ALA A 13 15.34 0.54 10.55
CA ALA A 13 14.76 0.05 9.29
C ALA A 13 14.23 -1.39 9.42
N ARG A 14 14.95 -2.25 10.15
CA ARG A 14 14.53 -3.64 10.37
C ARG A 14 13.29 -3.73 11.25
N GLU A 15 13.24 -2.95 12.33
CA GLU A 15 12.09 -2.89 13.23
C GLU A 15 10.85 -2.34 12.51
N TYR A 16 11.02 -1.26 11.75
CA TYR A 16 9.97 -0.72 10.87
C TYR A 16 9.45 -1.79 9.89
N ALA A 17 10.36 -2.48 9.19
CA ALA A 17 9.99 -3.49 8.20
C ALA A 17 9.26 -4.70 8.82
N GLN A 18 9.67 -5.13 10.02
CA GLN A 18 9.01 -6.21 10.75
C GLN A 18 7.58 -5.86 11.14
N ILE A 19 7.35 -4.64 11.63
CA ILE A 19 6.01 -4.16 11.96
C ILE A 19 5.18 -4.01 10.68
N ARG A 20 5.75 -3.46 9.61
CA ARG A 20 5.04 -3.25 8.34
C ARG A 20 4.64 -4.56 7.65
N LEU A 21 5.33 -5.66 7.93
CA LEU A 21 4.94 -6.98 7.41
C LEU A 21 3.52 -7.37 7.86
N TRP A 22 3.09 -6.92 9.04
CA TRP A 22 1.72 -7.14 9.53
C TRP A 22 0.66 -6.37 8.73
N SER A 23 1.02 -5.28 8.03
CA SER A 23 0.11 -4.61 7.08
C SER A 23 -0.14 -5.43 5.82
N ALA A 24 0.78 -6.33 5.43
CA ALA A 24 0.72 -7.02 4.14
C ALA A 24 -0.65 -7.64 3.79
N PRO A 25 -1.32 -8.42 4.68
CA PRO A 25 -2.64 -8.95 4.39
C PRO A 25 -3.69 -7.85 4.16
N ALA A 26 -3.68 -6.79 4.97
CA ALA A 26 -4.62 -5.68 4.84
C ALA A 26 -4.40 -4.88 3.56
N VAL A 27 -3.14 -4.62 3.20
CA VAL A 27 -2.78 -3.93 1.96
C VAL A 27 -3.24 -4.71 0.73
N LEU A 28 -3.02 -6.03 0.70
CA LEU A 28 -3.46 -6.88 -0.42
C LEU A 28 -4.98 -6.89 -0.56
N ALA A 29 -5.70 -7.02 0.55
CA ALA A 29 -7.16 -6.97 0.53
C ALA A 29 -7.68 -5.59 0.11
N ASN A 30 -7.06 -4.51 0.57
CA ASN A 30 -7.37 -3.14 0.14
C ASN A 30 -7.15 -2.95 -1.36
N TYR A 31 -6.07 -3.50 -1.95
CA TYR A 31 -5.87 -3.45 -3.40
C TYR A 31 -6.97 -4.17 -4.18
N ALA A 32 -7.43 -5.33 -3.71
CA ALA A 32 -8.57 -6.02 -4.32
C ALA A 32 -9.85 -5.18 -4.23
N ILE A 33 -10.13 -4.58 -3.08
CA ILE A 33 -11.31 -3.71 -2.86
C ILE A 33 -11.25 -2.48 -3.78
N LEU A 34 -10.13 -1.75 -3.77
CA LEU A 34 -9.94 -0.57 -4.61
C LEU A 34 -10.04 -0.93 -6.10
N GLY A 35 -9.41 -2.03 -6.51
CA GLY A 35 -9.46 -2.53 -7.89
C GLY A 35 -10.89 -2.88 -8.32
N TRP A 36 -11.68 -3.49 -7.44
CA TRP A 36 -13.08 -3.80 -7.73
C TRP A 36 -13.91 -2.53 -7.91
N PHE A 37 -13.84 -1.56 -6.99
CA PHE A 37 -14.57 -0.30 -7.12
C PHE A 37 -14.13 0.52 -8.33
N LEU A 38 -12.82 0.55 -8.62
CA LEU A 38 -12.29 1.25 -9.79
C LEU A 38 -12.74 0.59 -11.10
N GLY A 39 -12.76 -0.75 -11.16
CA GLY A 39 -13.29 -1.51 -12.29
C GLY A 39 -14.78 -1.25 -12.54
N GLN A 40 -15.55 -1.01 -11.47
CA GLN A 40 -16.96 -0.60 -11.54
C GLN A 40 -17.13 0.91 -11.84
N GLN A 41 -16.05 1.64 -12.15
CA GLN A 41 -16.03 3.09 -12.35
C GLN A 41 -16.54 3.91 -11.14
N ASN A 42 -16.56 3.32 -9.95
CA ASN A 42 -16.99 3.98 -8.72
C ASN A 42 -15.81 4.67 -8.01
N SER A 43 -15.25 5.69 -8.68
CA SER A 43 -14.10 6.44 -8.18
C SER A 43 -14.38 7.19 -6.87
N ARG A 44 -15.65 7.47 -6.55
CA ARG A 44 -16.04 8.13 -5.31
C ARG A 44 -15.72 7.27 -4.09
N VAL A 45 -16.09 5.98 -4.12
CA VAL A 45 -15.78 5.05 -3.02
C VAL A 45 -14.27 4.85 -2.89
N THR A 46 -13.57 4.66 -4.02
CA THR A 46 -12.11 4.57 -4.03
C THR A 46 -11.46 5.78 -3.37
N LEU A 47 -11.92 6.99 -3.71
CA LEU A 47 -11.44 8.23 -3.09
C LEU A 47 -11.74 8.29 -1.59
N MET A 48 -12.93 7.90 -1.15
CA MET A 48 -13.29 7.87 0.27
C MET A 48 -12.39 6.93 1.07
N ILE A 49 -12.10 5.74 0.54
CA ILE A 49 -11.17 4.79 1.18
C ILE A 49 -9.78 5.41 1.26
N LEU A 50 -9.26 5.97 0.17
CA LEU A 50 -7.94 6.60 0.14
C LEU A 50 -7.83 7.77 1.11
N LEU A 51 -8.84 8.64 1.15
CA LEU A 51 -8.88 9.76 2.10
C LEU A 51 -8.88 9.24 3.53
N LEU A 52 -9.73 8.26 3.85
CA LEU A 52 -9.76 7.65 5.18
C LEU A 52 -8.39 7.08 5.57
N THR A 53 -7.77 6.25 4.72
CA THR A 53 -6.46 5.65 5.00
C THR A 53 -5.41 6.72 5.29
N ASN A 54 -5.29 7.72 4.41
CA ASN A 54 -4.28 8.76 4.56
C ASN A 54 -4.57 9.65 5.78
N SER A 55 -5.83 10.01 6.02
CA SER A 55 -6.21 10.82 7.19
C SER A 55 -5.93 10.08 8.50
N VAL A 56 -6.32 8.81 8.61
CA VAL A 56 -6.04 8.00 9.80
C VAL A 56 -4.53 7.85 9.99
N ASN A 57 -3.78 7.59 8.91
CA ASN A 57 -2.32 7.48 9.00
C ASN A 57 -1.68 8.78 9.51
N ILE A 58 -2.01 9.94 8.94
CA ILE A 58 -1.46 11.24 9.36
C ILE A 58 -1.80 11.54 10.82
N VAL A 59 -3.05 11.34 11.23
CA VAL A 59 -3.48 11.59 12.61
C VAL A 59 -2.72 10.71 13.59
N LEU A 60 -2.53 9.43 13.27
CA LEU A 60 -1.79 8.50 14.11
C LEU A 60 -0.29 8.76 14.10
N ASP A 61 0.28 9.18 12.98
CA ASP A 61 1.69 9.59 12.90
C ASP A 61 1.95 10.79 13.81
N LEU A 62 1.09 11.81 13.77
CA LEU A 62 1.19 12.95 14.67
C LEU A 62 1.04 12.52 16.13
N TRP A 63 0.09 11.65 16.45
CA TRP A 63 -0.12 11.21 17.82
C TRP A 63 1.05 10.35 18.34
N PHE A 64 1.49 9.35 17.59
CA PHE A 64 2.54 8.43 18.04
C PHE A 64 3.93 9.08 18.02
N VAL A 65 4.26 9.83 16.97
CA VAL A 65 5.60 10.43 16.86
C VAL A 65 5.71 11.68 17.72
N VAL A 66 4.77 12.62 17.60
CA VAL A 66 4.86 13.91 18.32
C VAL A 66 4.31 13.79 19.74
N GLY A 67 3.23 13.03 19.95
CA GLY A 67 2.58 12.91 21.25
C GLY A 67 3.20 11.87 22.20
N LEU A 68 3.68 10.74 21.66
CA LEU A 68 4.26 9.64 22.46
C LEU A 68 5.79 9.53 22.32
N ASP A 69 6.43 10.47 21.59
CA ASP A 69 7.87 10.51 21.34
C ASP A 69 8.42 9.20 20.72
N MET A 70 7.60 8.52 19.92
CA MET A 70 7.99 7.29 19.23
C MET A 70 8.81 7.60 17.99
N ASN A 71 9.76 6.72 17.67
CA ASN A 71 10.61 6.83 16.46
C ASN A 71 9.95 6.10 15.26
N SER A 72 10.73 5.42 14.43
CA SER A 72 10.25 4.72 13.23
C SER A 72 9.19 3.63 13.53
N ASN A 73 9.19 3.07 14.73
CA ASN A 73 8.19 2.11 15.17
C ASN A 73 6.78 2.73 15.28
N GLY A 74 6.66 3.98 15.73
CA GLY A 74 5.38 4.70 15.77
C GLY A 74 4.79 4.86 14.37
N VAL A 75 5.61 5.29 13.41
CA VAL A 75 5.20 5.44 12.01
C VAL A 75 4.75 4.10 11.39
N ALA A 76 5.46 3.01 11.71
CA ALA A 76 5.09 1.68 11.25
C ALA A 76 3.71 1.26 11.78
N TRP A 77 3.44 1.46 13.07
CA TRP A 77 2.16 1.12 13.69
C TRP A 77 1.00 1.99 13.20
N ALA A 78 1.22 3.30 13.03
CA ALA A 78 0.24 4.20 12.45
C ALA A 78 -0.22 3.73 11.07
N SER A 79 0.74 3.30 10.24
CA SER A 79 0.44 2.72 8.93
C SER A 79 -0.35 1.41 9.01
N VAL A 80 0.03 0.48 9.90
CA VAL A 80 -0.69 -0.79 10.08
C VAL A 80 -2.15 -0.52 10.48
N ILE A 81 -2.37 0.35 11.46
CA ILE A 81 -3.73 0.68 11.92
C ILE A 81 -4.54 1.36 10.81
N ALA A 82 -3.93 2.25 10.03
CA ALA A 82 -4.59 2.89 8.90
C ALA A 82 -5.00 1.86 7.83
N ASP A 83 -4.11 0.92 7.48
CA ASP A 83 -4.40 -0.14 6.50
C ASP A 83 -5.57 -1.03 6.97
N TYR A 84 -5.60 -1.42 8.25
CA TYR A 84 -6.70 -2.21 8.81
C TYR A 84 -8.01 -1.43 8.95
N THR A 85 -7.94 -0.14 9.26
CA THR A 85 -9.12 0.73 9.31
C THR A 85 -9.74 0.88 7.92
N ALA A 86 -8.90 1.07 6.90
CA ALA A 86 -9.32 1.10 5.51
C ALA A 86 -9.91 -0.25 5.06
N LEU A 87 -9.33 -1.37 5.49
CA LEU A 87 -9.85 -2.70 5.20
C LEU A 87 -11.24 -2.90 5.79
N ALA A 88 -11.44 -2.54 7.06
CA ALA A 88 -12.74 -2.66 7.72
C ALA A 88 -13.80 -1.81 7.00
N PHE A 89 -13.48 -0.54 6.72
CA PHE A 89 -14.39 0.37 6.04
C PHE A 89 -14.68 -0.06 4.59
N GLY A 90 -13.64 -0.43 3.84
CA GLY A 90 -13.76 -0.92 2.48
C GLY A 90 -14.60 -2.19 2.40
N SER A 91 -14.36 -3.14 3.31
CA SER A 91 -15.15 -4.39 3.40
C SER A 91 -16.61 -4.12 3.72
N TYR A 92 -16.91 -3.17 4.61
CA TYR A 92 -18.28 -2.73 4.87
C TYR A 92 -18.96 -2.17 3.62
N LEU A 93 -18.27 -1.32 2.84
CA LEU A 93 -18.81 -0.79 1.58
C LEU A 93 -19.00 -1.89 0.53
N VAL A 94 -18.06 -2.84 0.46
CA VAL A 94 -18.15 -4.02 -0.39
C VAL A 94 -19.41 -4.81 -0.09
N LEU A 95 -19.62 -5.16 1.19
CA LEU A 95 -20.79 -5.93 1.62
C LEU A 95 -22.10 -5.18 1.32
N ARG A 96 -22.14 -3.88 1.58
CA ARG A 96 -23.32 -3.04 1.28
C ARG A 96 -23.63 -3.01 -0.22
N GLN A 97 -22.61 -2.90 -1.08
CA GLN A 97 -22.82 -2.93 -2.53
C GLN A 97 -23.19 -4.34 -3.01
N LEU A 98 -22.68 -5.39 -2.38
CA LEU A 98 -23.04 -6.77 -2.70
C LEU A 98 -24.52 -7.05 -2.44
N VAL A 99 -25.10 -6.51 -1.37
CA VAL A 99 -26.56 -6.64 -1.10
C VAL A 99 -27.40 -6.01 -2.22
N SER A 100 -26.91 -4.93 -2.85
CA SER A 100 -27.61 -4.29 -3.97
C SER A 100 -27.43 -4.99 -5.32
N LEU A 101 -26.44 -5.90 -5.41
CA LEU A 101 -26.14 -6.64 -6.62
C LEU A 101 -26.81 -8.01 -6.50
N GLU A 102 -27.87 -8.26 -7.28
CA GLU A 102 -28.59 -9.56 -7.34
C GLU A 102 -27.75 -10.69 -7.99
N GLY A 103 -26.43 -10.62 -7.91
CA GLY A 103 -25.50 -11.53 -8.56
C GLY A 103 -25.34 -12.86 -7.80
N GLN A 104 -25.30 -13.96 -8.53
CA GLN A 104 -24.94 -15.27 -7.98
C GLN A 104 -23.42 -15.41 -7.88
N PHE A 105 -22.94 -15.97 -6.78
CA PHE A 105 -21.52 -16.25 -6.59
C PHE A 105 -21.08 -17.46 -7.45
N LEU A 106 -20.65 -17.19 -8.68
CA LEU A 106 -20.19 -18.23 -9.60
C LEU A 106 -18.72 -18.62 -9.31
N ARG A 107 -18.54 -19.62 -8.44
CA ARG A 107 -17.22 -20.15 -8.07
C ARG A 107 -16.42 -20.67 -9.28
N GLU A 108 -17.10 -21.14 -10.32
CA GLU A 108 -16.48 -21.63 -11.56
C GLU A 108 -15.68 -20.54 -12.29
N ARG A 109 -16.14 -19.28 -12.24
CA ARG A 109 -15.42 -18.15 -12.85
C ARG A 109 -14.12 -17.81 -12.12
N LEU A 110 -14.01 -18.12 -10.84
CA LEU A 110 -12.77 -17.92 -10.07
C LEU A 110 -11.67 -18.90 -10.48
N LEU A 111 -12.02 -20.06 -11.04
CA LEU A 111 -11.08 -21.10 -11.49
C LEU A 111 -10.71 -20.97 -12.97
N ALA A 112 -11.37 -20.09 -13.72
CA ALA A 112 -11.11 -19.87 -15.12
C ALA A 112 -9.79 -19.09 -15.32
N LEU A 113 -8.69 -19.82 -15.52
CA LEU A 113 -7.35 -19.25 -15.79
C LEU A 113 -7.35 -18.27 -16.98
N THR A 114 -8.22 -18.48 -17.95
CA THR A 114 -8.42 -17.59 -19.11
C THR A 114 -8.91 -16.19 -18.74
N ALA A 115 -9.65 -16.03 -17.63
CA ALA A 115 -10.05 -14.71 -17.15
C ALA A 115 -8.86 -13.92 -16.58
N TYR A 116 -7.90 -14.61 -15.94
CA TYR A 116 -6.71 -13.97 -15.39
C TYR A 116 -5.70 -13.57 -16.46
N THR A 117 -5.60 -14.30 -17.58
CA THR A 117 -4.68 -13.93 -18.68
C THR A 117 -5.09 -12.62 -19.35
N ALA A 118 -6.39 -12.38 -19.53
CA ALA A 118 -6.91 -11.12 -20.03
C ALA A 118 -6.55 -9.95 -19.08
N LEU A 119 -6.74 -10.14 -17.77
CA LEU A 119 -6.31 -9.18 -16.75
C LEU A 119 -4.80 -8.91 -16.81
N PHE A 120 -3.98 -9.97 -16.91
CA PHE A 120 -2.54 -9.83 -16.99
C PHE A 120 -2.09 -9.06 -18.22
N ASN A 121 -2.66 -9.32 -19.39
CA ASN A 121 -2.28 -8.63 -20.63
C ASN A 121 -2.57 -7.13 -20.58
N VAL A 122 -3.71 -6.73 -20.00
CA VAL A 122 -4.05 -5.31 -19.84
C VAL A 122 -3.12 -4.63 -18.83
N ASN A 123 -2.77 -5.30 -17.73
CA ASN A 123 -1.95 -4.72 -16.66
C ASN A 123 -0.44 -4.80 -16.93
N ALA A 124 0.04 -5.74 -17.75
CA ALA A 124 1.47 -5.94 -18.02
C ALA A 124 2.15 -4.71 -18.61
N ASN A 125 1.48 -4.01 -19.53
CA ASN A 125 2.02 -2.79 -20.12
C ASN A 125 2.18 -1.66 -19.08
N LEU A 126 1.18 -1.48 -18.22
CA LEU A 126 1.22 -0.54 -17.09
C LEU A 126 2.36 -0.88 -16.14
N PHE A 127 2.49 -2.16 -15.81
CA PHE A 127 3.54 -2.67 -14.94
C PHE A 127 4.93 -2.38 -15.50
N VAL A 128 5.20 -2.75 -16.76
CA VAL A 128 6.47 -2.48 -17.44
C VAL A 128 6.79 -0.99 -17.48
N ARG A 129 5.79 -0.15 -17.78
CA ARG A 129 5.95 1.31 -17.76
C ARG A 129 6.36 1.81 -16.38
N THR A 130 5.68 1.37 -15.31
CA THR A 130 6.00 1.79 -13.94
C THR A 130 7.37 1.28 -13.49
N LEU A 131 7.75 0.05 -13.86
CA LEU A 131 9.09 -0.48 -13.59
C LEU A 131 10.18 0.33 -14.31
N GLY A 132 9.95 0.71 -15.57
CA GLY A 132 10.88 1.55 -16.32
C GLY A 132 11.11 2.91 -15.66
N LEU A 133 10.03 3.56 -15.20
CA LEU A 133 10.12 4.84 -14.48
C LEU A 133 10.83 4.69 -13.13
N LEU A 134 10.48 3.66 -12.34
CA LEU A 134 11.13 3.38 -11.06
C LEU A 134 12.63 3.09 -11.24
N PHE A 135 12.99 2.31 -12.26
CA PHE A 135 14.37 2.01 -12.60
C PHE A 135 15.15 3.28 -12.97
N ALA A 136 14.60 4.12 -13.86
CA ALA A 136 15.24 5.37 -14.24
C ALA A 136 15.46 6.27 -13.01
N MET A 137 14.44 6.42 -12.16
CA MET A 137 14.51 7.25 -10.95
C MET A 137 15.53 6.70 -9.94
N ALA A 138 15.56 5.39 -9.72
CA ALA A 138 16.56 4.74 -8.87
C ALA A 138 17.99 4.89 -9.42
N PHE A 139 18.16 4.74 -10.74
CA PHE A 139 19.45 4.92 -11.42
C PHE A 139 19.96 6.35 -11.27
N PHE A 140 19.14 7.35 -11.57
CA PHE A 140 19.52 8.75 -11.40
C PHE A 140 19.82 9.10 -9.94
N THR A 141 19.04 8.58 -8.99
CA THR A 141 19.28 8.78 -7.55
C THR A 141 20.64 8.20 -7.13
N ALA A 142 20.96 6.98 -7.55
CA ALA A 142 22.23 6.33 -7.24
C ALA A 142 23.42 7.07 -7.88
N GLN A 143 23.29 7.53 -9.12
CA GLN A 143 24.32 8.29 -9.82
C GLN A 143 24.52 9.68 -9.18
N GLY A 144 23.45 10.35 -8.78
CA GLY A 144 23.50 11.62 -8.05
C GLY A 144 24.18 11.50 -6.69
N ALA A 145 23.87 10.46 -5.92
CA ALA A 145 24.53 10.18 -4.64
C ALA A 145 26.04 9.92 -4.82
N ARG A 146 26.44 9.19 -5.87
CA ARG A 146 27.86 8.99 -6.20
C ARG A 146 28.59 10.28 -6.59
N GLN A 147 27.91 11.20 -7.26
CA GLN A 147 28.50 12.49 -7.66
C GLN A 147 28.61 13.46 -6.46
N GLY A 148 27.66 13.44 -5.53
CA GLY A 148 27.69 14.26 -4.32
C GLY A 148 28.75 13.87 -3.28
N ILE A 149 29.33 12.67 -3.35
CA ILE A 149 30.41 12.21 -2.47
C ILE A 149 31.81 12.66 -2.98
N ARG A 150 31.89 13.24 -4.19
CA ARG A 150 33.16 13.58 -4.86
C ARG A 150 33.59 15.06 -4.77
N TYR A 151 32.90 15.88 -3.97
CA TYR A 151 33.27 17.27 -3.63
C TYR A 151 33.05 17.51 -2.15
#